data_AF-A0A0R0J6K7-F1
#
_entry.id   AF-A0A0R0J6K7-F1
#
_cell.length_a   1.000
_cell.length_b   1.000
_cell.length_c   1.000
_cell.angle_alpha   90.00
_cell.angle_beta   90.00
_cell.angle_gamma   90.00
#
_symmetry.space_group_name_H-M   'P 1'
#
loop_
_entity.id
_entity.type
_entity.pdbx_description
1 polymer ?
#
loop_
_entity_poly.entity_id
_entity_poly.type
_entity_poly.pdbx_seq_one_letter_code
_entity_poly.pdbx_strand_id
1 'polypeptide(L)'
;MFDQCSLPETAVCNAMMAGFLRNQQHTEVPKLFRMMGSCNIEIDTYTCMFSLKACASLLDDEIGMEIVRTAVRKGFRLHPYVGSSMVNFLVKCGYLDDAQKVFDGMPEKDAVCWNSIIGGYVKKGLFTEAIQMFPEMIGGGLRPSPVTMEASIVFERMGKKNVITWTAMLVGLSQNGHAEDALKLFCQMQVENVAANSVTLSCACCAHLGSLKKGRSAHAHLIWHGYAFDAVITSALIDMYAKCGKIHSAEKLFNNGFHLKDVILCNSMIMSYGIYAHGHYALGVYGRMIEERLNPNQTTFVSLLTACSHSGLVEEGKALFHCMERDHNIKPQDKHYACLVDLLSRAGRLEEADALVKQMPFQPSTDVLEALLSGCRTHKNTNMGIQIADRLISLDYLNSGIYVMLSNIYAEARKWESVNYIRGLMRMQGMKKIPGYSLIEAGNKVYTFFASDDSHPNWADIYQLLENLRLEVETEGYIPDTSCVLRDVNEPMKVKLLWGHSERLAIAFGLLSTPYGSLIRITKNLRVCVDCHNVTKYISKIVQREIIVSITLLIGNAHVMITGNEDLLRTMMHR
;
A
#
# COMPACT_ATOMS: atom_id res chain seq x y z
N MET A 1 5.75 -14.76 40.19
CA MET A 1 5.97 -13.30 40.06
C MET A 1 4.65 -12.55 40.25
N PHE A 2 3.69 -12.60 39.31
CA PHE A 2 2.39 -11.91 39.49
C PHE A 2 1.62 -12.37 40.73
N ASP A 3 1.44 -13.68 40.91
CA ASP A 3 0.74 -14.24 42.09
C ASP A 3 1.46 -14.00 43.43
N GLN A 4 2.68 -13.45 43.39
CA GLN A 4 3.47 -13.07 44.58
C GLN A 4 3.32 -11.57 44.92
N CYS A 5 2.66 -10.78 44.07
CA CYS A 5 2.35 -9.38 44.36
C CYS A 5 1.07 -9.29 45.21
N SER A 6 1.16 -8.72 46.41
CA SER A 6 0.02 -8.60 47.34
C SER A 6 -1.09 -7.67 46.85
N LEU A 7 -0.75 -6.65 46.04
CA LEU A 7 -1.68 -5.75 45.36
C LEU A 7 -1.06 -5.32 44.01
N PRO A 8 -1.40 -5.96 42.88
CA PRO A 8 -0.85 -5.56 41.58
C PRO A 8 -1.42 -4.20 41.13
N GLU A 9 -0.56 -3.32 40.64
CA GLU A 9 -0.98 -2.04 40.04
C GLU A 9 -1.68 -2.26 38.69
N THR A 10 -2.48 -1.27 38.24
CA THR A 10 -3.19 -1.28 36.95
C THR A 10 -2.26 -1.58 35.78
N ALA A 11 -1.06 -0.99 35.76
CA ALA A 11 -0.07 -1.22 34.72
C ALA A 11 0.39 -2.70 34.64
N VAL A 12 0.57 -3.35 35.79
CA VAL A 12 0.97 -4.77 35.86
C VAL A 12 -0.16 -5.67 35.38
N CYS A 13 -1.40 -5.38 35.78
CA CYS A 13 -2.57 -6.11 35.31
C CYS A 13 -2.74 -5.98 33.80
N ASN A 14 -2.61 -4.77 33.24
CA ASN A 14 -2.69 -4.51 31.81
C ASN A 14 -1.59 -5.24 31.02
N ALA A 15 -0.36 -5.27 31.53
CA ALA A 15 0.72 -6.03 30.93
C ALA A 15 0.42 -7.54 30.91
N MET A 16 -0.17 -8.06 31.98
CA MET A 16 -0.59 -9.46 32.06
C MET A 16 -1.73 -9.77 31.09
N MET A 17 -2.76 -8.92 31.00
CA MET A 17 -3.84 -9.05 30.02
C MET A 17 -3.31 -9.05 28.59
N ALA A 18 -2.39 -8.14 28.27
CA ALA A 18 -1.72 -8.12 26.97
C ALA A 18 -0.93 -9.40 26.72
N GLY A 19 -0.23 -9.93 27.73
CA GLY A 19 0.46 -11.21 27.67
C GLY A 19 -0.47 -12.40 27.40
N PHE A 20 -1.59 -12.48 28.12
CA PHE A 20 -2.62 -13.51 27.91
C PHE A 20 -3.22 -13.45 26.51
N LEU A 21 -3.54 -12.25 26.02
CA LEU A 21 -4.01 -12.08 24.64
C LEU A 21 -2.98 -12.53 23.60
N ARG A 22 -1.69 -12.21 23.79
CA ARG A 22 -0.59 -12.66 22.90
C ARG A 22 -0.45 -14.19 22.89
N ASN A 23 -0.74 -14.84 24.01
CA ASN A 23 -0.69 -16.30 24.15
C ASN A 23 -2.04 -17.00 23.84
N GLN A 24 -3.04 -16.27 23.31
CA GLN A 24 -4.40 -16.79 23.05
C GLN A 24 -5.12 -17.36 24.29
N GLN A 25 -4.68 -16.98 25.49
CA GLN A 25 -5.28 -17.38 26.76
C GLN A 25 -6.42 -16.42 27.13
N HIS A 26 -7.44 -16.37 26.28
CA HIS A 26 -8.52 -15.38 26.40
C HIS A 26 -9.33 -15.55 27.69
N THR A 27 -9.43 -16.75 28.25
CA THR A 27 -10.21 -17.07 29.48
C THR A 27 -9.67 -16.40 30.74
N GLU A 28 -8.38 -16.03 30.78
CA GLU A 28 -7.77 -15.46 31.97
C GLU A 28 -8.01 -13.95 32.09
N VAL A 29 -8.22 -13.26 30.96
CA VAL A 29 -8.42 -11.81 30.94
C VAL A 29 -9.71 -11.38 31.67
N PRO A 30 -10.89 -12.01 31.43
CA PRO A 30 -12.11 -11.67 32.17
C PRO A 30 -12.01 -11.95 33.69
N LYS A 31 -11.28 -12.99 34.09
CA LYS A 31 -11.03 -13.28 35.52
C LYS A 31 -10.20 -12.17 36.15
N LEU A 32 -9.15 -11.74 35.46
CA LEU A 32 -8.29 -10.65 35.93
C LEU A 32 -9.05 -9.32 35.99
N PHE A 33 -9.95 -9.05 35.04
CA PHE A 33 -10.84 -7.89 35.08
C PHE A 33 -11.72 -7.87 36.34
N ARG A 34 -12.38 -8.98 36.66
CA ARG A 34 -13.21 -9.10 37.88
C ARG A 34 -12.38 -8.97 39.15
N MET A 35 -11.18 -9.56 39.18
CA MET A 35 -10.24 -9.42 40.30
C MET A 35 -9.89 -7.95 40.53
N MET A 36 -9.55 -7.20 39.48
CA MET A 36 -9.29 -5.76 39.57
C MET A 36 -10.47 -5.00 40.18
N GLY A 37 -11.70 -5.31 39.74
CA GLY A 37 -12.92 -4.74 40.31
C GLY A 37 -13.10 -5.05 41.80
N SER A 38 -12.90 -6.30 42.22
CA SER A 38 -13.03 -6.72 43.62
C SER A 38 -11.95 -6.16 44.55
N CYS A 39 -10.75 -5.92 44.03
CA CYS A 39 -9.62 -5.36 44.77
C CYS A 39 -9.55 -3.83 44.71
N ASN A 40 -10.56 -3.15 44.13
CA ASN A 40 -10.55 -1.71 43.87
C ASN A 40 -9.31 -1.22 43.09
N ILE A 41 -8.76 -2.05 42.22
CA ILE A 41 -7.68 -1.65 41.31
C ILE A 41 -8.30 -0.82 40.19
N GLU A 42 -7.66 0.29 39.82
CA GLU A 42 -8.19 1.21 38.83
C GLU A 42 -8.33 0.52 37.46
N ILE A 43 -9.52 0.57 36.88
CA ILE A 43 -9.81 0.15 35.51
C ILE A 43 -9.64 1.36 34.58
N ASP A 44 -8.70 1.25 33.64
CA ASP A 44 -8.40 2.27 32.63
C ASP A 44 -8.86 1.85 31.21
N THR A 45 -8.51 2.66 30.21
CA THR A 45 -8.86 2.41 28.80
C THR A 45 -8.22 1.14 28.25
N TYR A 46 -6.98 0.83 28.65
CA TYR A 46 -6.26 -0.38 28.22
C TYR A 46 -6.90 -1.63 28.82
N THR A 47 -7.27 -1.59 30.11
CA THR A 47 -7.97 -2.68 30.78
C THR A 47 -9.26 -3.03 30.05
N CYS A 48 -10.09 -2.03 29.74
CA CYS A 48 -11.33 -2.23 28.99
C CYS A 48 -11.06 -2.78 27.58
N MET A 49 -10.10 -2.21 26.86
CA MET A 49 -9.75 -2.66 25.50
C MET A 49 -9.29 -4.13 25.47
N PHE A 50 -8.36 -4.53 26.34
CA PHE A 50 -7.88 -5.91 26.37
C PHE A 50 -8.97 -6.89 26.78
N SER A 51 -9.78 -6.52 27.78
CA SER A 51 -10.88 -7.35 28.26
C SER A 51 -11.97 -7.54 27.20
N LEU A 52 -12.34 -6.47 26.48
CA LEU A 52 -13.29 -6.57 25.35
C LEU A 52 -12.73 -7.42 24.20
N LYS A 53 -11.44 -7.29 23.88
CA LYS A 53 -10.79 -8.15 22.87
C LYS A 53 -10.85 -9.63 23.26
N ALA A 54 -10.63 -9.95 24.53
CA ALA A 54 -10.76 -11.32 25.03
C ALA A 54 -12.20 -11.82 24.97
N CYS A 55 -13.17 -11.04 25.47
CA CYS A 55 -14.59 -11.41 25.45
C CYS A 55 -15.11 -11.58 24.01
N ALA A 56 -14.66 -10.74 23.07
CA ALA A 56 -14.98 -10.85 21.65
C ALA A 56 -14.42 -12.13 21.00
N SER A 57 -13.32 -12.69 21.51
CA SER A 57 -12.79 -13.99 21.06
C SER A 57 -13.52 -15.17 21.69
N LEU A 58 -13.97 -15.01 22.95
CA LEU A 58 -14.70 -16.03 23.69
C LEU A 58 -16.20 -16.09 23.36
N LEU A 59 -16.75 -15.02 22.77
CA LEU A 59 -18.20 -14.76 22.68
C LEU A 59 -18.88 -14.73 24.06
N ASP A 60 -18.16 -14.28 25.08
CA ASP A 60 -18.67 -14.11 26.46
C ASP A 60 -19.44 -12.79 26.56
N ASP A 61 -20.75 -12.87 26.39
CA ASP A 61 -21.65 -11.72 26.43
C ASP A 61 -21.87 -11.20 27.86
N GLU A 62 -21.94 -12.08 28.86
CA GLU A 62 -22.16 -11.72 30.26
C GLU A 62 -21.08 -10.77 30.78
N ILE A 63 -19.80 -11.18 30.72
CA ILE A 63 -18.69 -10.34 31.20
C ILE A 63 -18.44 -9.18 30.25
N GLY A 64 -18.54 -9.42 28.94
CA GLY A 64 -18.32 -8.37 27.96
C GLY A 64 -19.30 -7.20 28.13
N MET A 65 -20.57 -7.45 28.43
CA MET A 65 -21.55 -6.40 28.72
C MET A 65 -21.27 -5.67 30.04
N GLU A 66 -20.74 -6.36 31.06
CA GLU A 66 -20.26 -5.72 32.29
C GLU A 66 -19.13 -4.70 32.00
N ILE A 67 -18.18 -5.09 31.13
CA ILE A 67 -17.07 -4.24 30.69
C ILE A 67 -17.59 -3.07 29.86
N VAL A 68 -18.51 -3.29 28.92
CA VAL A 68 -19.15 -2.22 28.12
C VAL A 68 -19.83 -1.20 29.04
N ARG A 69 -20.63 -1.64 30.03
CA ARG A 69 -21.28 -0.74 30.99
C ARG A 69 -20.26 0.06 31.80
N THR A 70 -19.16 -0.58 32.21
CA THR A 70 -18.07 0.09 32.95
C THR A 70 -17.35 1.12 32.10
N ALA A 71 -17.04 0.80 30.84
CA ALA A 71 -16.43 1.72 29.88
C ALA A 71 -17.33 2.93 29.59
N VAL A 72 -18.65 2.73 29.44
CA VAL A 72 -19.61 3.82 29.25
C VAL A 72 -19.67 4.72 30.48
N ARG A 73 -19.77 4.16 31.69
CA ARG A 73 -19.83 4.92 32.95
C ARG A 73 -18.59 5.78 33.18
N LYS A 74 -17.41 5.27 32.81
CA LYS A 74 -16.13 5.99 32.90
C LYS A 74 -15.87 6.94 31.72
N GLY A 75 -16.77 7.02 30.74
CA GLY A 75 -16.62 7.89 29.56
C GLY A 75 -15.63 7.37 28.51
N PHE A 76 -15.13 6.14 28.65
CA PHE A 76 -14.13 5.55 27.74
C PHE A 76 -14.68 5.24 26.35
N ARG A 77 -16.00 5.26 26.15
CA ARG A 77 -16.63 5.05 24.83
C ARG A 77 -16.18 6.04 23.75
N LEU A 78 -15.73 7.24 24.15
CA LEU A 78 -15.24 8.28 23.24
C LEU A 78 -13.79 8.07 22.82
N HIS A 79 -13.06 7.19 23.51
CA HIS A 79 -11.67 6.87 23.20
C HIS A 79 -11.63 5.92 21.98
N PRO A 80 -10.94 6.27 20.88
CA PRO A 80 -11.03 5.55 19.60
C PRO A 80 -10.85 4.03 19.73
N TYR A 81 -9.78 3.60 20.41
CA TYR A 81 -9.46 2.17 20.57
C TYR A 81 -10.45 1.40 21.45
N VAL A 82 -11.06 2.06 22.44
CA VAL A 82 -12.04 1.41 23.34
C VAL A 82 -13.37 1.33 22.62
N GLY A 83 -13.82 2.42 21.98
CA GLY A 83 -15.01 2.44 21.13
C GLY A 83 -14.95 1.36 20.05
N SER A 84 -13.84 1.24 19.33
CA SER A 84 -13.65 0.19 18.32
C SER A 84 -13.72 -1.22 18.90
N SER A 85 -13.13 -1.43 20.09
CA SER A 85 -13.20 -2.73 20.78
C SER A 85 -14.62 -3.05 21.26
N MET A 86 -15.39 -2.03 21.69
CA MET A 86 -16.80 -2.17 22.07
C MET A 86 -17.66 -2.54 20.87
N VAL A 87 -17.52 -1.85 19.74
CA VAL A 87 -18.27 -2.16 18.49
C VAL A 87 -17.97 -3.58 18.04
N ASN A 88 -16.70 -3.98 17.97
CA ASN A 88 -16.29 -5.34 17.59
C ASN A 88 -16.89 -6.41 18.51
N PHE A 89 -16.83 -6.20 19.83
CA PHE A 89 -17.45 -7.11 20.81
C PHE A 89 -18.97 -7.21 20.62
N LEU A 90 -19.67 -6.06 20.60
CA LEU A 90 -21.14 -6.01 20.51
C LEU A 90 -21.65 -6.67 19.23
N VAL A 91 -20.98 -6.45 18.09
CA VAL A 91 -21.32 -7.11 16.83
C VAL A 91 -21.14 -8.62 16.93
N LYS A 92 -20.01 -9.10 17.47
CA LYS A 92 -19.74 -10.54 17.58
C LYS A 92 -20.72 -11.26 18.50
N CYS A 93 -21.20 -10.59 19.55
CA CYS A 93 -22.23 -11.11 20.46
C CYS A 93 -23.66 -10.85 19.97
N GLY A 94 -23.86 -10.25 18.78
CA GLY A 94 -25.18 -10.08 18.16
C GLY A 94 -25.95 -8.81 18.56
N TYR A 95 -25.40 -7.96 19.43
CA TYR A 95 -25.98 -6.69 19.88
C TYR A 95 -25.75 -5.55 18.87
N LEU A 96 -26.21 -5.74 17.62
CA LEU A 96 -25.94 -4.80 16.53
C LEU A 96 -26.49 -3.38 16.80
N ASP A 97 -27.66 -3.26 17.41
CA ASP A 97 -28.29 -1.95 17.65
C ASP A 97 -27.50 -1.14 18.70
N ASP A 98 -26.92 -1.82 19.70
CA ASP A 98 -26.06 -1.18 20.68
C ASP A 98 -24.68 -0.88 20.08
N ALA A 99 -24.17 -1.76 19.20
CA ALA A 99 -22.96 -1.49 18.43
C ALA A 99 -23.13 -0.21 17.58
N GLN A 100 -24.28 -0.02 16.93
CA GLN A 100 -24.57 1.17 16.14
C GLN A 100 -24.60 2.44 17.01
N LYS A 101 -25.25 2.40 18.17
CA LYS A 101 -25.26 3.55 19.11
C LYS A 101 -23.86 3.94 19.58
N VAL A 102 -23.00 2.95 19.86
CA VAL A 102 -21.60 3.20 20.22
C VAL A 102 -20.87 3.80 19.03
N PHE A 103 -21.02 3.21 17.85
CA PHE A 103 -20.41 3.66 16.61
C PHE A 103 -20.78 5.11 16.28
N ASP A 104 -22.06 5.46 16.29
CA ASP A 104 -22.54 6.82 16.00
C ASP A 104 -21.96 7.86 16.98
N GLY A 105 -21.79 7.49 18.25
CA GLY A 105 -21.23 8.35 19.28
C GLY A 105 -19.70 8.52 19.24
N MET A 106 -18.97 7.77 18.42
CA MET A 106 -17.51 7.87 18.33
C MET A 106 -17.07 9.09 17.50
N PRO A 107 -16.21 9.98 18.03
CA PRO A 107 -15.72 11.15 17.28
C PRO A 107 -14.75 10.75 16.15
N GLU A 108 -13.90 9.75 16.41
CA GLU A 108 -12.98 9.18 15.44
C GLU A 108 -13.26 7.69 15.32
N LYS A 109 -13.35 7.21 14.08
CA LYS A 109 -13.69 5.83 13.73
C LYS A 109 -12.53 5.24 12.94
N ASP A 110 -11.94 4.14 13.41
CA ASP A 110 -10.86 3.44 12.70
C ASP A 110 -11.40 2.33 11.78
N ALA A 111 -10.52 1.72 10.98
CA ALA A 111 -10.91 0.62 10.09
C ALA A 111 -11.52 -0.59 10.83
N VAL A 112 -11.14 -0.85 12.09
CA VAL A 112 -11.63 -2.00 12.85
C VAL A 112 -13.11 -1.85 13.19
N CYS A 113 -13.53 -0.68 13.67
CA CYS A 113 -14.94 -0.42 14.00
C CYS A 113 -15.84 -0.40 12.75
N TRP A 114 -15.37 0.19 11.65
CA TRP A 114 -16.08 0.16 10.36
C TRP A 114 -16.26 -1.27 9.85
N ASN A 115 -15.17 -2.05 9.80
CA ASN A 115 -15.24 -3.45 9.37
C ASN A 115 -16.19 -4.27 10.27
N SER A 116 -16.18 -4.00 11.57
CA SER A 116 -17.04 -4.69 12.53
C SER A 116 -18.51 -4.36 12.30
N ILE A 117 -18.88 -3.07 12.22
CA ILE A 117 -20.29 -2.68 12.08
C ILE A 117 -20.85 -3.11 10.72
N ILE A 118 -20.08 -2.96 9.64
CA ILE A 118 -20.47 -3.40 8.30
C ILE A 118 -20.64 -4.92 8.29
N GLY A 119 -19.65 -5.68 8.79
CA GLY A 119 -19.76 -7.14 8.91
C GLY A 119 -20.95 -7.58 9.77
N GLY A 120 -21.33 -6.79 10.78
CA GLY A 120 -22.52 -7.01 11.59
C GLY A 120 -23.82 -6.90 10.78
N TYR A 121 -23.98 -5.84 10.00
CA TYR A 121 -25.10 -5.67 9.08
C TYR A 121 -25.17 -6.81 8.04
N VAL A 122 -24.02 -7.19 7.47
CA VAL A 122 -23.92 -8.32 6.52
C VAL A 122 -24.39 -9.63 7.14
N LYS A 123 -23.94 -9.96 8.36
CA LYS A 123 -24.36 -11.17 9.08
C LYS A 123 -25.86 -11.20 9.38
N LYS A 124 -26.49 -10.05 9.64
CA LYS A 124 -27.95 -9.94 9.83
C LYS A 124 -28.74 -9.91 8.52
N GLY A 125 -28.09 -9.89 7.35
CA GLY A 125 -28.74 -9.76 6.04
C GLY A 125 -29.24 -8.35 5.72
N LEU A 126 -28.83 -7.35 6.50
CA LEU A 126 -29.17 -5.93 6.34
C LEU A 126 -28.21 -5.28 5.33
N PHE A 127 -28.37 -5.70 4.08
CA PHE A 127 -27.44 -5.39 2.99
C PHE A 127 -27.47 -3.93 2.54
N THR A 128 -28.64 -3.30 2.59
CA THR A 128 -28.80 -1.89 2.20
C THR A 128 -28.06 -0.99 3.17
N GLU A 129 -28.20 -1.27 4.47
CA GLU A 129 -27.55 -0.60 5.57
C GLU A 129 -26.03 -0.77 5.48
N ALA A 130 -25.54 -2.01 5.32
CA ALA A 130 -24.12 -2.29 5.09
C ALA A 130 -23.54 -1.45 3.93
N ILE A 131 -24.28 -1.31 2.82
CA ILE A 131 -23.81 -0.56 1.65
C ILE A 131 -23.83 0.96 1.88
N GLN A 132 -24.82 1.48 2.58
CA GLN A 132 -24.91 2.91 2.92
C GLN A 132 -23.75 3.37 3.81
N MET A 133 -23.14 2.45 4.57
CA MET A 133 -21.95 2.75 5.39
C MET A 133 -20.69 3.04 4.55
N PHE A 134 -20.57 2.56 3.31
CA PHE A 134 -19.33 2.73 2.51
C PHE A 134 -19.05 4.19 2.13
N PRO A 135 -20.01 4.96 1.57
CA PRO A 135 -19.80 6.38 1.33
C PRO A 135 -19.35 7.16 2.58
N GLU A 136 -19.91 6.83 3.75
CA GLU A 136 -19.53 7.47 5.01
C GLU A 136 -18.12 7.08 5.44
N MET A 137 -17.75 5.80 5.34
CA MET A 137 -16.39 5.31 5.58
C MET A 137 -15.36 6.02 4.70
N ILE A 138 -15.69 6.19 3.41
CA ILE A 138 -14.83 6.87 2.43
C ILE A 138 -14.74 8.37 2.74
N GLY A 139 -15.85 9.01 3.12
CA GLY A 139 -15.89 10.41 3.55
C GLY A 139 -15.01 10.67 4.78
N GLY A 140 -14.85 9.69 5.66
CA GLY A 140 -13.91 9.70 6.79
C GLY A 140 -12.44 9.48 6.40
N GLY A 141 -12.10 9.30 5.11
CA GLY A 141 -10.74 9.11 4.63
C GLY A 141 -10.18 7.69 4.77
N LEU A 142 -11.01 6.71 5.13
CA LEU A 142 -10.63 5.30 5.25
C LEU A 142 -10.85 4.54 3.95
N ARG A 143 -9.99 3.54 3.71
CA ARG A 143 -10.15 2.60 2.60
C ARG A 143 -10.92 1.36 3.07
N PRO A 144 -11.96 0.90 2.35
CA PRO A 144 -12.58 -0.39 2.63
C PRO A 144 -11.51 -1.49 2.64
N SER A 145 -11.52 -2.39 3.61
CA SER A 145 -10.59 -3.54 3.68
C SER A 145 -11.14 -4.79 2.97
N PRO A 146 -10.35 -5.85 2.73
CA PRO A 146 -10.84 -7.14 2.23
C PRO A 146 -11.91 -7.80 3.11
N VAL A 147 -11.96 -7.52 4.42
CA VAL A 147 -13.04 -8.00 5.30
C VAL A 147 -14.38 -7.36 4.90
N THR A 148 -14.33 -6.10 4.47
CA THR A 148 -15.46 -5.41 3.82
C THR A 148 -15.81 -6.01 2.45
N MET A 149 -14.95 -6.82 1.80
CA MET A 149 -15.25 -7.45 0.50
C MET A 149 -16.22 -8.65 0.59
N GLU A 150 -16.70 -9.02 1.78
CA GLU A 150 -18.01 -9.67 1.85
C GLU A 150 -19.09 -8.83 1.14
N ALA A 151 -18.84 -7.53 0.89
CA ALA A 151 -19.59 -6.69 -0.03
C ALA A 151 -19.83 -7.33 -1.41
N SER A 152 -18.91 -8.15 -1.95
CA SER A 152 -19.18 -8.86 -3.21
C SER A 152 -20.32 -9.87 -3.05
N ILE A 153 -20.35 -10.61 -1.94
CA ILE A 153 -21.43 -11.56 -1.61
C ILE A 153 -22.74 -10.79 -1.37
N VAL A 154 -22.66 -9.67 -0.63
CA VAL A 154 -23.78 -8.76 -0.37
C VAL A 154 -24.35 -8.25 -1.69
N PHE A 155 -23.48 -7.73 -2.55
CA PHE A 155 -23.79 -7.18 -3.85
C PHE A 155 -24.41 -8.23 -4.77
N GLU A 156 -23.83 -9.42 -4.86
CA GLU A 156 -24.39 -10.55 -5.62
C GLU A 156 -25.80 -10.89 -5.14
N ARG A 157 -26.03 -10.95 -3.81
CA ARG A 157 -27.33 -11.24 -3.19
C ARG A 157 -28.36 -10.11 -3.31
N MET A 158 -27.98 -8.91 -3.73
CA MET A 158 -28.95 -7.83 -3.94
C MET A 158 -29.86 -8.14 -5.13
N GLY A 159 -31.16 -8.21 -4.87
CA GLY A 159 -32.18 -8.39 -5.91
C GLY A 159 -32.30 -7.21 -6.87
N LYS A 160 -32.02 -5.97 -6.41
CA LYS A 160 -31.98 -4.77 -7.26
C LYS A 160 -30.73 -3.95 -6.97
N LYS A 161 -29.89 -3.78 -7.98
CA LYS A 161 -28.67 -2.97 -7.94
C LYS A 161 -28.95 -1.62 -8.62
N ASN A 162 -28.39 -0.54 -8.10
CA ASN A 162 -28.49 0.80 -8.68
C ASN A 162 -27.09 1.41 -8.86
N VAL A 163 -26.98 2.58 -9.50
CA VAL A 163 -25.67 3.21 -9.76
C VAL A 163 -24.81 3.36 -8.49
N ILE A 164 -25.41 3.65 -7.33
CA ILE A 164 -24.71 3.81 -6.06
C ILE A 164 -24.08 2.49 -5.61
N THR A 165 -24.81 1.38 -5.70
CA THR A 165 -24.30 0.05 -5.30
C THR A 165 -23.15 -0.39 -6.21
N TRP A 166 -23.27 -0.16 -7.52
CA TRP A 166 -22.16 -0.41 -8.46
C TRP A 166 -20.96 0.47 -8.19
N THR A 167 -21.18 1.76 -7.91
CA THR A 167 -20.12 2.72 -7.59
C THR A 167 -19.35 2.31 -6.34
N ALA A 168 -20.05 1.97 -5.26
CA ALA A 168 -19.42 1.58 -4.01
C ALA A 168 -18.51 0.35 -4.20
N MET A 169 -18.99 -0.66 -4.94
CA MET A 169 -18.21 -1.86 -5.24
C MET A 169 -17.01 -1.56 -6.14
N LEU A 170 -17.18 -0.76 -7.19
CA LEU A 170 -16.08 -0.37 -8.09
C LEU A 170 -15.00 0.43 -7.35
N VAL A 171 -15.40 1.36 -6.48
CA VAL A 171 -14.48 2.12 -5.63
C VAL A 171 -13.76 1.18 -4.67
N GLY A 172 -14.48 0.28 -3.99
CA GLY A 172 -13.89 -0.69 -3.08
C GLY A 172 -12.86 -1.60 -3.76
N LEU A 173 -13.18 -2.16 -4.93
CA LEU A 173 -12.27 -3.04 -5.67
C LEU A 173 -11.04 -2.27 -6.20
N SER A 174 -11.26 -1.09 -6.77
CA SER A 174 -10.15 -0.27 -7.33
C SER A 174 -9.17 0.21 -6.25
N GLN A 175 -9.67 0.63 -5.08
CA GLN A 175 -8.82 1.10 -3.98
C GLN A 175 -8.04 -0.01 -3.27
N ASN A 176 -8.47 -1.26 -3.38
CA ASN A 176 -7.80 -2.43 -2.80
C ASN A 176 -6.90 -3.18 -3.80
N GLY A 177 -6.66 -2.64 -4.99
CA GLY A 177 -5.81 -3.29 -5.99
C GLY A 177 -6.46 -4.47 -6.72
N HIS A 178 -7.76 -4.70 -6.54
CA HIS A 178 -8.55 -5.69 -7.28
C HIS A 178 -8.98 -5.15 -8.64
N ALA A 179 -7.99 -4.72 -9.42
CA ALA A 179 -8.13 -4.13 -10.74
C ALA A 179 -8.96 -5.01 -11.68
N GLU A 180 -8.67 -6.31 -11.76
CA GLU A 180 -9.37 -7.21 -12.68
C GLU A 180 -10.85 -7.40 -12.29
N ASP A 181 -11.13 -7.53 -10.99
CA ASP A 181 -12.50 -7.70 -10.50
C ASP A 181 -13.31 -6.42 -10.71
N ALA A 182 -12.70 -5.24 -10.51
CA ALA A 182 -13.34 -3.96 -10.81
C ALA A 182 -13.72 -3.86 -12.29
N LEU A 183 -12.88 -4.36 -13.21
CA LEU A 183 -13.19 -4.36 -14.65
C LEU A 183 -14.32 -5.32 -15.00
N LYS A 184 -14.30 -6.53 -14.45
CA LYS A 184 -15.38 -7.51 -14.63
C LYS A 184 -16.71 -6.94 -14.14
N LEU A 185 -16.68 -6.29 -12.97
CA LEU A 185 -17.85 -5.66 -12.37
C LEU A 185 -18.37 -4.48 -13.23
N PHE A 186 -17.48 -3.66 -13.78
CA PHE A 186 -17.87 -2.59 -14.69
C PHE A 186 -18.51 -3.13 -15.98
N CYS A 187 -17.96 -4.19 -16.56
CA CYS A 187 -18.58 -4.87 -17.70
C CYS A 187 -19.97 -5.42 -17.34
N GLN A 188 -20.15 -5.99 -16.15
CA GLN A 188 -21.46 -6.47 -15.69
C GLN A 188 -22.46 -5.33 -15.51
N MET A 189 -22.04 -4.19 -14.95
CA MET A 189 -22.86 -2.99 -14.83
C MET A 189 -23.44 -2.55 -16.19
N GLN A 190 -22.62 -2.64 -17.24
CA GLN A 190 -23.01 -2.32 -18.61
C GLN A 190 -24.00 -3.35 -19.19
N VAL A 191 -23.76 -4.65 -18.98
CA VAL A 191 -24.69 -5.72 -19.40
C VAL A 191 -26.06 -5.56 -18.72
N GLU A 192 -26.07 -5.11 -17.46
CA GLU A 192 -27.30 -4.82 -16.71
C GLU A 192 -27.92 -3.44 -17.04
N ASN A 193 -27.39 -2.73 -18.04
CA ASN A 193 -27.86 -1.41 -18.50
C ASN A 193 -27.96 -0.35 -17.39
N VAL A 194 -27.07 -0.41 -16.38
CA VAL A 194 -27.01 0.62 -15.36
C VAL A 194 -26.09 1.74 -15.81
N ALA A 195 -26.62 2.96 -15.89
CA ALA A 195 -25.86 4.13 -16.33
C ALA A 195 -24.68 4.43 -15.38
N ALA A 196 -23.47 4.41 -15.92
CA ALA A 196 -22.25 4.78 -15.22
C ALA A 196 -22.19 6.30 -14.98
N ASN A 197 -21.85 6.71 -13.75
CA ASN A 197 -21.50 8.09 -13.42
C ASN A 197 -19.98 8.33 -13.58
N SER A 198 -19.52 9.58 -13.44
CA SER A 198 -18.10 9.94 -13.59
C SER A 198 -17.17 9.18 -12.63
N VAL A 199 -17.62 8.88 -11.41
CA VAL A 199 -16.85 8.10 -10.42
C VAL A 199 -16.68 6.65 -10.86
N THR A 200 -17.74 5.98 -11.33
CA THR A 200 -17.64 4.60 -11.85
C THR A 200 -16.71 4.50 -13.05
N LEU A 201 -16.76 5.49 -13.95
CA LEU A 201 -15.90 5.56 -15.13
C LEU A 201 -14.43 5.81 -14.73
N SER A 202 -14.21 6.70 -13.75
CA SER A 202 -12.90 6.97 -13.18
C SER A 202 -12.29 5.71 -12.55
N CYS A 203 -13.05 5.00 -11.70
CA CYS A 203 -12.61 3.72 -11.12
C CYS A 203 -12.30 2.67 -12.17
N ALA A 204 -13.11 2.56 -13.23
CA ALA A 204 -12.85 1.64 -14.34
C ALA A 204 -11.55 1.99 -15.08
N CYS A 205 -11.29 3.28 -15.34
CA CYS A 205 -10.03 3.74 -15.93
C CYS A 205 -8.82 3.41 -15.04
N CYS A 206 -8.91 3.71 -13.74
CA CYS A 206 -7.87 3.44 -12.76
C CYS A 206 -7.61 1.94 -12.55
N ALA A 207 -8.64 1.09 -12.72
CA ALA A 207 -8.53 -0.36 -12.61
C ALA A 207 -7.70 -1.00 -13.75
N HIS A 208 -7.40 -0.29 -14.83
CA HIS A 208 -6.55 -0.81 -15.92
C HIS A 208 -5.04 -0.74 -15.64
N LEU A 209 -4.62 -0.81 -14.37
CA LEU A 209 -3.22 -0.68 -13.92
C LEU A 209 -2.25 -1.46 -14.83
N GLY A 210 -1.41 -0.74 -15.57
CA GLY A 210 -0.36 -1.28 -16.44
C GLY A 210 -0.81 -1.84 -17.80
N SER A 211 -2.11 -2.09 -18.02
CA SER A 211 -2.63 -2.64 -19.29
C SER A 211 -3.12 -1.53 -20.23
N LEU A 212 -2.21 -1.03 -21.06
CA LEU A 212 -2.49 0.04 -22.02
C LEU A 212 -3.62 -0.31 -22.99
N LYS A 213 -3.74 -1.59 -23.40
CA LYS A 213 -4.79 -2.05 -24.31
C LYS A 213 -6.17 -1.87 -23.69
N LYS A 214 -6.34 -2.33 -22.44
CA LYS A 214 -7.62 -2.21 -21.74
C LYS A 214 -7.93 -0.75 -21.38
N GLY A 215 -6.93 0.01 -20.93
CA GLY A 215 -7.08 1.46 -20.67
C GLY A 215 -7.50 2.27 -21.90
N ARG A 216 -6.93 1.97 -23.08
CA ARG A 216 -7.39 2.55 -24.36
C ARG A 216 -8.81 2.15 -24.73
N SER A 217 -9.21 0.92 -24.43
CA SER A 217 -10.59 0.47 -24.63
C SER A 217 -11.57 1.27 -23.77
N ALA A 218 -11.25 1.52 -22.50
CA ALA A 218 -12.06 2.38 -21.63
C ALA A 218 -12.13 3.82 -22.14
N HIS A 219 -10.99 4.40 -22.55
CA HIS A 219 -10.98 5.74 -23.13
C HIS A 219 -11.78 5.83 -24.44
N ALA A 220 -11.62 4.87 -25.36
CA ALA A 220 -12.42 4.81 -26.58
C ALA A 220 -13.92 4.66 -26.28
N HIS A 221 -14.27 3.88 -25.26
CA HIS A 221 -15.64 3.74 -24.80
C HIS A 221 -16.22 5.06 -24.28
N LEU A 222 -15.45 5.85 -23.53
CA LEU A 222 -15.85 7.19 -23.07
C LEU A 222 -16.19 8.12 -24.23
N ILE A 223 -15.32 8.13 -25.25
CA ILE A 223 -15.51 8.93 -26.48
C ILE A 223 -16.75 8.45 -27.25
N TRP A 224 -16.88 7.13 -27.44
CA TRP A 224 -17.96 6.53 -28.24
C TRP A 224 -19.35 6.83 -27.68
N HIS A 225 -19.49 6.82 -26.36
CA HIS A 225 -20.77 7.11 -25.69
C HIS A 225 -20.98 8.60 -25.41
N GLY A 226 -20.07 9.48 -25.86
CA GLY A 226 -20.21 10.92 -25.74
C GLY A 226 -20.14 11.45 -24.31
N TYR A 227 -19.40 10.76 -23.42
CA TYR A 227 -19.24 11.25 -22.04
C TYR A 227 -18.46 12.56 -22.01
N ALA A 228 -18.92 13.51 -21.19
CA ALA A 228 -18.21 14.76 -20.95
C ALA A 228 -16.91 14.49 -20.21
N PHE A 229 -15.80 15.03 -20.71
CA PHE A 229 -14.48 14.95 -20.07
C PHE A 229 -14.36 16.01 -18.98
N ASP A 230 -15.00 15.75 -17.84
CA ASP A 230 -14.83 16.57 -16.63
C ASP A 230 -13.45 16.36 -15.98
N ALA A 231 -13.16 17.10 -14.91
CA ALA A 231 -11.90 16.99 -14.18
C ALA A 231 -11.67 15.59 -13.59
N VAL A 232 -12.73 14.86 -13.23
CA VAL A 232 -12.65 13.53 -12.59
C VAL A 232 -12.33 12.44 -13.61
N ILE A 233 -12.97 12.46 -14.78
CA ILE A 233 -12.70 11.51 -15.87
C ILE A 233 -11.32 11.79 -16.46
N THR A 234 -11.00 13.07 -16.69
CA THR A 234 -9.71 13.46 -17.28
C THR A 234 -8.54 13.14 -16.33
N SER A 235 -8.68 13.37 -15.02
CA SER A 235 -7.66 12.96 -14.03
C SER A 235 -7.46 11.45 -13.98
N ALA A 236 -8.53 10.65 -14.06
CA ALA A 236 -8.43 9.20 -14.10
C ALA A 236 -7.72 8.69 -15.37
N LEU A 237 -7.94 9.35 -16.52
CA LEU A 237 -7.25 9.02 -17.76
C LEU A 237 -5.77 9.44 -17.74
N ILE A 238 -5.45 10.59 -17.14
CA ILE A 238 -4.07 11.03 -16.88
C ILE A 238 -3.36 9.97 -16.04
N ASP A 239 -3.94 9.58 -14.91
CA ASP A 239 -3.39 8.56 -14.01
C ASP A 239 -3.22 7.20 -14.72
N MET A 240 -4.24 6.76 -15.47
CA MET A 240 -4.19 5.53 -16.26
C MET A 240 -3.05 5.54 -17.28
N TYR A 241 -2.92 6.60 -18.09
CA TYR A 241 -1.87 6.69 -19.10
C TYR A 241 -0.48 6.83 -18.47
N ALA A 242 -0.36 7.61 -17.39
CA ALA A 242 0.88 7.75 -16.64
C ALA A 242 1.33 6.40 -16.10
N LYS A 243 0.45 5.65 -15.42
CA LYS A 243 0.74 4.29 -14.92
C LYS A 243 0.98 3.26 -16.03
N CYS A 244 0.49 3.50 -17.25
CA CYS A 244 0.74 2.67 -18.42
C CYS A 244 2.05 3.00 -19.17
N GLY A 245 2.91 3.88 -18.66
CA GLY A 245 4.16 4.24 -19.32
C GLY A 245 4.00 5.26 -20.46
N LYS A 246 2.87 5.99 -20.53
CA LYS A 246 2.57 6.96 -21.60
C LYS A 246 2.35 8.36 -21.05
N ILE A 247 3.36 8.91 -20.37
CA ILE A 247 3.31 10.27 -19.80
C ILE A 247 2.91 11.33 -20.84
N HIS A 248 3.41 11.25 -22.08
CA HIS A 248 3.04 12.22 -23.12
C HIS A 248 1.55 12.17 -23.51
N SER A 249 0.90 11.00 -23.38
CA SER A 249 -0.56 10.92 -23.58
C SER A 249 -1.31 11.57 -22.42
N ALA A 250 -0.78 11.47 -21.20
CA ALA A 250 -1.30 12.18 -20.04
C ALA A 250 -1.11 13.71 -20.18
N GLU A 251 0.06 14.16 -20.65
CA GLU A 251 0.32 15.58 -20.95
C GLU A 251 -0.64 16.15 -22.00
N LYS A 252 -0.93 15.40 -23.06
CA LYS A 252 -1.93 15.81 -24.07
C LYS A 252 -3.32 15.98 -23.46
N LEU A 253 -3.74 15.07 -22.59
CA LEU A 253 -5.03 15.20 -21.88
C LEU A 253 -5.03 16.42 -20.95
N PHE A 254 -3.94 16.63 -20.23
CA PHE A 254 -3.78 17.78 -19.33
C PHE A 254 -3.80 19.11 -20.09
N ASN A 255 -3.15 19.19 -21.25
CA ASN A 255 -3.07 20.41 -22.06
C ASN A 255 -4.31 20.64 -22.96
N ASN A 256 -5.01 19.57 -23.37
CA ASN A 256 -6.22 19.67 -24.20
C ASN A 256 -7.50 19.86 -23.36
N GLY A 257 -7.48 19.54 -22.07
CA GLY A 257 -8.61 19.74 -21.16
C GLY A 257 -8.94 21.23 -21.08
N PHE A 258 -10.19 21.58 -21.41
CA PHE A 258 -10.69 22.94 -21.31
C PHE A 258 -10.48 23.46 -19.87
N HIS A 259 -9.59 24.45 -19.75
CA HIS A 259 -9.19 25.14 -18.53
C HIS A 259 -8.31 24.32 -17.57
N LEU A 260 -7.02 24.68 -17.55
CA LEU A 260 -6.01 24.38 -16.53
C LEU A 260 -6.40 24.88 -15.11
N LYS A 261 -7.69 25.14 -14.85
CA LYS A 261 -8.24 25.78 -13.64
C LYS A 261 -8.72 24.81 -12.56
N ASP A 262 -8.41 23.52 -12.68
CA ASP A 262 -8.85 22.52 -11.72
C ASP A 262 -7.68 21.94 -10.92
N VAL A 263 -7.79 22.05 -9.59
CA VAL A 263 -6.80 21.56 -8.63
C VAL A 263 -6.60 20.03 -8.74
N ILE A 264 -7.66 19.28 -9.04
CA ILE A 264 -7.63 17.81 -9.20
C ILE A 264 -6.78 17.43 -10.41
N LEU A 265 -6.93 18.15 -11.53
CA LEU A 265 -6.13 17.92 -12.74
C LEU A 265 -4.65 18.23 -12.51
N CYS A 266 -4.35 19.38 -11.89
CA CYS A 266 -2.98 19.75 -11.53
C CYS A 266 -2.35 18.70 -10.60
N ASN A 267 -3.06 18.28 -9.55
CA ASN A 267 -2.57 17.25 -8.63
C ASN A 267 -2.32 15.91 -9.33
N SER A 268 -3.19 15.51 -10.24
CA SER A 268 -3.04 14.26 -11.01
C SER A 268 -1.82 14.31 -11.93
N MET A 269 -1.56 15.47 -12.55
CA MET A 269 -0.38 15.67 -13.40
C MET A 269 0.92 15.74 -12.57
N ILE A 270 0.91 16.43 -11.42
CA ILE A 270 2.04 16.48 -10.48
C ILE A 270 2.40 15.07 -10.00
N MET A 271 1.40 14.29 -9.57
CA MET A 271 1.61 12.90 -9.15
C MET A 271 2.15 12.04 -10.31
N SER A 272 1.62 12.24 -11.52
CA SER A 272 2.10 11.55 -12.72
C SER A 272 3.56 11.86 -13.01
N TYR A 273 4.00 13.12 -12.93
CA TYR A 273 5.42 13.46 -13.04
C TYR A 273 6.26 12.87 -11.90
N GLY A 274 5.71 12.79 -10.68
CA GLY A 274 6.38 12.15 -9.54
C GLY A 274 6.68 10.66 -9.75
N ILE A 275 5.79 9.92 -10.43
CA ILE A 275 6.01 8.50 -10.80
C ILE A 275 7.23 8.32 -11.71
N TYR A 276 7.52 9.31 -12.56
CA TYR A 276 8.65 9.29 -13.51
C TYR A 276 9.89 10.01 -12.98
N ALA A 277 9.93 10.39 -11.70
CA ALA A 277 11.01 11.19 -11.12
C ALA A 277 11.27 12.49 -11.90
N HIS A 278 10.22 13.10 -12.44
CA HIS A 278 10.25 14.35 -13.20
C HIS A 278 9.94 15.54 -12.28
N GLY A 279 10.66 15.66 -11.18
CA GLY A 279 10.40 16.64 -10.11
C GLY A 279 10.33 18.09 -10.59
N HIS A 280 11.21 18.52 -11.50
CA HIS A 280 11.17 19.88 -12.04
C HIS A 280 9.90 20.16 -12.87
N TYR A 281 9.38 19.18 -13.60
CA TYR A 281 8.11 19.32 -14.32
C TYR A 281 6.93 19.40 -13.34
N ALA A 282 6.95 18.60 -12.27
CA ALA A 282 5.96 18.68 -11.19
C ALA A 282 5.96 20.07 -10.52
N LEU A 283 7.15 20.62 -10.21
CA LEU A 283 7.30 21.97 -9.69
C LEU A 283 6.84 23.04 -10.69
N GLY A 284 7.05 22.83 -12.00
CA GLY A 284 6.54 23.72 -13.05
C GLY A 284 5.01 23.76 -13.12
N VAL A 285 4.32 22.63 -12.91
CA VAL A 285 2.85 22.60 -12.79
C VAL A 285 2.40 23.37 -11.56
N TYR A 286 3.09 23.22 -10.42
CA TYR A 286 2.81 24.00 -9.22
C TYR A 286 3.03 25.52 -9.44
N GLY A 287 4.11 25.91 -10.11
CA GLY A 287 4.35 27.32 -10.46
C GLY A 287 3.18 27.92 -11.26
N ARG A 288 2.73 27.21 -12.31
CA ARG A 288 1.54 27.61 -13.09
C ARG A 288 0.28 27.67 -12.25
N MET A 289 0.08 26.72 -11.33
CA MET A 289 -1.06 26.70 -10.42
C MET A 289 -1.13 27.97 -9.56
N ILE A 290 0.01 28.45 -9.06
CA ILE A 290 0.11 29.71 -8.30
C ILE A 290 -0.13 30.93 -9.20
N GLU A 291 0.46 30.97 -10.39
CA GLU A 291 0.24 32.06 -11.36
C GLU A 291 -1.24 32.22 -11.75
N GLU A 292 -1.94 31.09 -11.91
CA GLU A 292 -3.38 31.06 -12.22
C GLU A 292 -4.29 31.25 -10.99
N ARG A 293 -3.72 31.52 -9.80
CA ARG A 293 -4.43 31.72 -8.52
C ARG A 293 -5.30 30.53 -8.11
N LEU A 294 -4.88 29.32 -8.44
CA LEU A 294 -5.49 28.10 -7.94
C LEU A 294 -4.92 27.78 -6.56
N ASN A 295 -5.78 27.57 -5.57
CA ASN A 295 -5.35 27.29 -4.21
C ASN A 295 -4.85 25.83 -4.09
N PRO A 296 -3.57 25.60 -3.77
CA PRO A 296 -3.07 24.29 -3.40
C PRO A 296 -3.82 23.73 -2.20
N ASN A 297 -3.91 22.41 -2.11
CA ASN A 297 -4.51 21.73 -0.98
C ASN A 297 -3.58 20.63 -0.43
N GLN A 298 -4.05 19.89 0.57
CA GLN A 298 -3.31 18.78 1.20
C GLN A 298 -2.79 17.78 0.14
N THR A 299 -3.62 17.42 -0.85
CA THR A 299 -3.23 16.48 -1.91
C THR A 299 -2.14 17.05 -2.83
N THR A 300 -2.15 18.36 -3.10
CA THR A 300 -1.11 19.04 -3.89
C THR A 300 0.26 18.84 -3.26
N PHE A 301 0.38 19.11 -1.96
CA PHE A 301 1.65 19.00 -1.24
C PHE A 301 2.12 17.55 -1.06
N VAL A 302 1.22 16.60 -0.81
CA VAL A 302 1.58 15.16 -0.84
C VAL A 302 2.18 14.78 -2.20
N SER A 303 1.54 15.23 -3.30
CA SER A 303 1.99 14.90 -4.66
C SER A 303 3.34 15.54 -4.99
N LEU A 304 3.56 16.80 -4.59
CA LEU A 304 4.81 17.51 -4.78
C LEU A 304 5.95 16.89 -3.95
N LEU A 305 5.72 16.60 -2.67
CA LEU A 305 6.72 15.97 -1.81
C LEU A 305 7.08 14.56 -2.30
N THR A 306 6.10 13.80 -2.81
CA THR A 306 6.35 12.51 -3.46
C THR A 306 7.22 12.68 -4.71
N ALA A 307 6.93 13.68 -5.55
CA ALA A 307 7.74 13.97 -6.73
C ALA A 307 9.17 14.38 -6.38
N CYS A 308 9.36 15.21 -5.33
CA CYS A 308 10.66 15.55 -4.80
C CYS A 308 11.40 14.31 -4.27
N SER A 309 10.73 13.44 -3.51
CA SER A 309 11.30 12.18 -2.98
C SER A 309 11.87 11.30 -4.09
N HIS A 310 11.12 11.11 -5.17
CA HIS A 310 11.56 10.29 -6.29
C HIS A 310 12.65 10.94 -7.14
N SER A 311 12.72 12.28 -7.15
CA SER A 311 13.68 13.04 -7.96
C SER A 311 14.93 13.47 -7.18
N GLY A 312 14.99 13.20 -5.87
CA GLY A 312 16.10 13.63 -5.01
C GLY A 312 16.18 15.13 -4.75
N LEU A 313 15.08 15.87 -4.93
CA LEU A 313 15.01 17.33 -4.74
C LEU A 313 14.80 17.68 -3.26
N VAL A 314 15.86 17.49 -2.46
CA VAL A 314 15.82 17.59 -0.99
C VAL A 314 15.46 18.99 -0.52
N GLU A 315 16.15 20.01 -1.03
CA GLU A 315 15.99 21.38 -0.55
C GLU A 315 14.66 21.98 -1.02
N GLU A 316 14.23 21.68 -2.25
CA GLU A 316 12.91 22.07 -2.75
C GLU A 316 11.78 21.39 -1.97
N GLY A 317 11.92 20.09 -1.64
CA GLY A 317 10.95 19.36 -0.82
C GLY A 317 10.80 19.96 0.58
N LYS A 318 11.92 20.33 1.21
CA LYS A 318 11.91 21.04 2.52
C LYS A 318 11.26 22.41 2.41
N ALA A 319 11.59 23.19 1.37
CA ALA A 319 10.99 24.49 1.14
C ALA A 319 9.47 24.39 0.94
N LEU A 320 9.00 23.40 0.17
CA LEU A 320 7.59 23.12 -0.03
C LEU A 320 6.87 22.74 1.26
N PHE A 321 7.49 21.91 2.11
CA PHE A 321 6.92 21.50 3.38
C PHE A 321 6.67 22.72 4.31
N HIS A 322 7.61 23.66 4.35
CA HIS A 322 7.43 24.90 5.13
C HIS A 322 6.47 25.90 4.46
N CYS A 323 6.50 26.01 3.12
CA CYS A 323 5.61 26.87 2.33
C CYS A 323 4.14 26.48 2.53
N MET A 324 3.85 25.18 2.67
CA MET A 324 2.50 24.66 2.91
C MET A 324 1.80 25.34 4.11
N GLU A 325 2.48 25.44 5.25
CA GLU A 325 1.92 26.08 6.43
C GLU A 325 2.03 27.60 6.36
N ARG A 326 3.19 28.12 5.95
CA ARG A 326 3.47 29.57 5.96
C ARG A 326 2.63 30.36 4.96
N ASP A 327 2.54 29.88 3.73
CA ASP A 327 1.98 30.64 2.60
C ASP A 327 0.55 30.19 2.25
N HIS A 328 0.19 28.93 2.55
CA HIS A 328 -1.13 28.36 2.22
C HIS A 328 -2.00 28.03 3.44
N ASN A 329 -1.47 28.21 4.66
CA ASN A 329 -2.18 27.88 5.91
C ASN A 329 -2.67 26.42 5.98
N ILE A 330 -1.90 25.50 5.39
CA ILE A 330 -2.18 24.07 5.36
C ILE A 330 -1.32 23.40 6.42
N LYS A 331 -1.96 22.89 7.48
CA LYS A 331 -1.25 22.17 8.54
C LYS A 331 -0.72 20.82 8.04
N PRO A 332 0.56 20.47 8.31
CA PRO A 332 1.10 19.18 7.95
C PRO A 332 0.38 18.01 8.64
N GLN A 333 -0.11 17.09 7.82
CA GLN A 333 -0.67 15.81 8.27
C GLN A 333 0.35 14.67 8.12
N ASP A 334 0.07 13.52 8.73
CA ASP A 334 0.94 12.34 8.72
C ASP A 334 1.49 11.98 7.33
N LYS A 335 0.64 12.03 6.28
CA LYS A 335 1.05 11.78 4.88
C LYS A 335 2.16 12.72 4.38
N HIS A 336 2.19 13.98 4.83
CA HIS A 336 3.23 14.94 4.44
C HIS A 336 4.55 14.60 5.12
N TYR A 337 4.50 14.23 6.41
CA TYR A 337 5.67 13.73 7.13
C TYR A 337 6.19 12.44 6.49
N ALA A 338 5.31 11.50 6.11
CA ALA A 338 5.72 10.26 5.44
C ALA A 338 6.48 10.56 4.14
N CYS A 339 5.99 11.49 3.30
CA CYS A 339 6.67 11.88 2.07
C CYS A 339 8.01 12.58 2.32
N LEU A 340 8.08 13.48 3.32
CA LEU A 340 9.32 14.20 3.65
C LEU A 340 10.37 13.27 4.29
N VAL A 341 9.93 12.36 5.16
CA VAL A 341 10.78 11.30 5.73
C VAL A 341 11.30 10.38 4.63
N ASP A 342 10.46 9.99 3.66
CA ASP A 342 10.91 9.20 2.50
C ASP A 342 11.97 9.94 1.68
N LEU A 343 11.75 11.23 1.40
CA LEU A 343 12.74 12.09 0.70
C LEU A 343 14.08 12.14 1.43
N LEU A 344 14.08 12.47 2.73
CA LEU A 344 15.30 12.56 3.54
C LEU A 344 16.00 11.20 3.68
N SER A 345 15.20 10.14 3.88
CA SER A 345 15.68 8.76 4.00
C SER A 345 16.36 8.27 2.72
N ARG A 346 15.78 8.56 1.55
CA ARG A 346 16.39 8.23 0.26
C ARG A 346 17.67 9.02 0.02
N ALA A 347 17.70 10.29 0.42
CA ALA A 347 18.88 11.14 0.35
C ALA A 347 19.99 10.80 1.36
N GLY A 348 19.77 9.84 2.26
CA GLY A 348 20.75 9.41 3.26
C GLY A 348 20.83 10.30 4.49
N ARG A 349 19.92 11.27 4.64
CA ARG A 349 19.84 12.17 5.80
C ARG A 349 19.00 11.54 6.92
N LEU A 350 19.44 10.38 7.40
CA LEU A 350 18.65 9.54 8.34
C LEU A 350 18.48 10.20 9.71
N GLU A 351 19.50 10.87 10.23
CA GLU A 351 19.43 11.58 11.50
C GLU A 351 18.44 12.76 11.44
N GLU A 352 18.39 13.47 10.31
CA GLU A 352 17.42 14.54 10.05
C GLU A 352 16.00 13.95 9.95
N ALA A 353 15.84 12.82 9.26
CA ALA A 353 14.55 12.13 9.16
C ALA A 353 14.04 11.63 10.53
N ASP A 354 14.89 11.01 11.35
CA ASP A 354 14.52 10.57 12.71
C ASP A 354 14.22 11.74 13.65
N ALA A 355 14.95 12.86 13.52
CA ALA A 355 14.65 14.09 14.25
C ALA A 355 13.27 14.65 13.86
N LEU A 356 12.94 14.65 12.56
CA LEU A 356 11.64 15.07 12.07
C LEU A 356 10.50 14.20 12.63
N VAL A 357 10.68 12.87 12.65
CA VAL A 357 9.71 11.92 13.24
C VAL A 357 9.48 12.22 14.73
N LYS A 358 10.55 12.52 15.48
CA LYS A 358 10.46 12.87 16.91
C LYS A 358 9.77 14.21 17.17
N GLN A 359 9.79 15.13 16.20
CA GLN A 359 9.14 16.44 16.29
C GLN A 359 7.67 16.43 15.85
N MET A 360 7.15 15.30 15.35
CA MET A 360 5.76 15.21 14.93
C MET A 360 4.81 15.52 16.10
N PRO A 361 3.75 16.33 15.89
CA PRO A 361 2.80 16.69 16.95
C PRO A 361 1.84 15.55 17.33
N PHE A 362 1.95 14.39 16.67
CA PHE A 362 1.14 13.20 16.88
C PHE A 362 2.01 11.94 16.70
N GLN A 363 1.50 10.79 17.12
CA GLN A 363 2.22 9.52 17.00
C GLN A 363 2.43 9.16 15.51
N PRO A 364 3.66 8.80 15.08
CA PRO A 364 3.94 8.49 13.68
C PRO A 364 3.19 7.22 13.25
N SER A 365 2.59 7.27 12.06
CA SER A 365 1.97 6.10 11.45
C SER A 365 3.00 5.04 11.03
N THR A 366 2.51 3.85 10.69
CA THR A 366 3.29 2.77 10.07
C THR A 366 4.01 3.26 8.81
N ASP A 367 3.35 4.06 7.96
CA ASP A 367 3.93 4.54 6.69
C ASP A 367 5.19 5.40 6.91
N VAL A 368 5.17 6.27 7.92
CA VAL A 368 6.31 7.14 8.28
C VAL A 368 7.50 6.30 8.75
N LEU A 369 7.24 5.33 9.64
CA LEU A 369 8.27 4.45 10.19
C LEU A 369 8.81 3.48 9.13
N GLU A 370 7.97 2.98 8.23
CA GLU A 370 8.38 2.13 7.11
C GLU A 370 9.27 2.89 6.11
N ALA A 371 8.97 4.16 5.82
CA ALA A 371 9.83 5.02 5.00
C ALA A 371 11.23 5.18 5.63
N LEU A 372 11.29 5.45 6.94
CA LEU A 372 12.55 5.55 7.67
C LEU A 372 13.32 4.22 7.73
N LEU A 373 12.63 3.11 7.97
CA LEU A 373 13.25 1.77 7.99
C LEU A 373 13.81 1.38 6.61
N SER A 374 13.09 1.71 5.55
CA SER A 374 13.54 1.52 4.16
C SER A 374 14.82 2.33 3.85
N GLY A 375 14.90 3.56 4.36
CA GLY A 375 16.12 4.38 4.34
C GLY A 375 17.28 3.75 5.09
N CYS A 376 17.04 3.31 6.33
CA CYS A 376 18.05 2.67 7.17
C CYS A 376 18.65 1.44 6.49
N ARG A 377 17.83 0.62 5.85
CA ARG A 377 18.31 -0.53 5.05
C ARG A 377 19.14 -0.08 3.85
N THR A 378 18.63 0.89 3.08
CA THR A 378 19.32 1.38 1.86
C THR A 378 20.71 1.94 2.17
N HIS A 379 20.84 2.66 3.29
CA HIS A 379 22.10 3.28 3.73
C HIS A 379 22.84 2.48 4.81
N LYS A 380 22.45 1.21 5.03
CA LYS A 380 23.10 0.25 5.95
C LYS A 380 23.22 0.74 7.41
N ASN A 381 22.34 1.65 7.85
CA ASN A 381 22.27 2.10 9.24
C ASN A 381 21.57 1.03 10.10
N THR A 382 22.36 0.04 10.53
CA THR A 382 21.86 -1.14 11.25
C THR A 382 21.25 -0.77 12.61
N ASN A 383 21.88 0.13 13.35
CA ASN A 383 21.46 0.47 14.71
C ASN A 383 20.09 1.17 14.72
N MET A 384 19.90 2.18 13.86
CA MET A 384 18.61 2.86 13.72
C MET A 384 17.56 1.90 13.12
N GLY A 385 17.93 1.09 12.14
CA GLY A 385 17.04 0.11 11.53
C GLY A 385 16.44 -0.89 12.53
N ILE A 386 17.23 -1.39 13.48
CA ILE A 386 16.74 -2.27 14.55
C ILE A 386 15.72 -1.53 15.44
N GLN A 387 16.06 -0.32 15.89
CA GLN A 387 15.18 0.48 16.76
C GLN A 387 13.82 0.79 16.10
N ILE A 388 13.83 1.14 14.80
CA ILE A 388 12.60 1.43 14.06
C ILE A 388 11.79 0.15 13.82
N ALA A 389 12.44 -0.98 13.52
CA ALA A 389 11.77 -2.26 13.38
C ALA A 389 11.09 -2.69 14.69
N ASP A 390 11.73 -2.50 15.84
CA ASP A 390 11.13 -2.81 17.15
C ASP A 390 9.89 -1.93 17.43
N ARG A 391 9.93 -0.65 17.05
CA ARG A 391 8.76 0.24 17.14
C ARG A 391 7.62 -0.26 16.23
N LEU A 392 7.93 -0.60 14.98
CA LEU A 392 6.95 -1.13 14.02
C LEU A 392 6.32 -2.46 14.50
N ILE A 393 7.12 -3.38 15.04
CA ILE A 393 6.62 -4.65 15.62
C ILE A 393 5.68 -4.40 16.79
N SER A 394 5.92 -3.36 17.60
CA SER A 394 5.01 -3.02 18.71
C SER A 394 3.66 -2.47 18.24
N LEU A 395 3.61 -1.88 17.04
CA LEU A 395 2.37 -1.39 16.40
C LEU A 395 1.61 -2.51 15.66
N ASP A 396 2.32 -3.32 14.87
CA ASP A 396 1.74 -4.44 14.11
C ASP A 396 2.68 -5.65 14.10
N TYR A 397 2.50 -6.51 15.10
CA TYR A 397 3.31 -7.73 15.28
C TYR A 397 2.96 -8.85 14.28
N LEU A 398 1.89 -8.71 13.48
CA LEU A 398 1.51 -9.72 12.48
C LEU A 398 1.99 -9.36 11.07
N ASN A 399 2.53 -8.15 10.88
CA ASN A 399 3.06 -7.71 9.60
C ASN A 399 4.41 -8.40 9.30
N SER A 400 4.32 -9.49 8.55
CA SER A 400 5.48 -10.26 8.07
C SER A 400 6.52 -9.43 7.31
N GLY A 401 6.12 -8.29 6.71
CA GLY A 401 7.00 -7.38 6.00
C GLY A 401 8.08 -6.76 6.90
N ILE A 402 7.72 -6.41 8.15
CA ILE A 402 8.65 -5.83 9.12
C ILE A 402 9.74 -6.85 9.49
N TYR A 403 9.34 -8.11 9.76
CA TYR A 403 10.28 -9.19 10.08
C TYR A 403 11.20 -9.53 8.90
N VAL A 404 10.68 -9.52 7.68
CA VAL A 404 11.51 -9.71 6.48
C VAL A 404 12.52 -8.57 6.35
N MET A 405 12.11 -7.32 6.59
CA MET A 405 13.01 -6.18 6.52
C MET A 405 14.08 -6.21 7.61
N LEU A 406 13.70 -6.53 8.85
CA LEU A 406 14.63 -6.72 9.97
C LEU A 406 15.61 -7.88 9.71
N SER A 407 15.12 -9.01 9.19
CA SER A 407 15.97 -10.13 8.76
C SER A 407 16.95 -9.71 7.67
N ASN A 408 16.55 -8.84 6.74
CA ASN A 408 17.45 -8.34 5.70
C ASN A 408 18.51 -7.40 6.27
N ILE A 409 18.15 -6.50 7.19
CA ILE A 409 19.11 -5.61 7.89
C ILE A 409 20.15 -6.45 8.65
N TYR A 410 19.73 -7.51 9.36
CA TYR A 410 20.68 -8.42 10.02
C TYR A 410 21.57 -9.18 9.02
N ALA A 411 21.03 -9.60 7.88
CA ALA A 411 21.79 -10.29 6.85
C ALA A 411 22.85 -9.37 6.22
N GLU A 412 22.50 -8.11 5.94
CA GLU A 412 23.44 -7.09 5.45
C GLU A 412 24.56 -6.81 6.47
N ALA A 413 24.24 -6.83 7.77
CA ALA A 413 25.19 -6.74 8.87
C ALA A 413 25.95 -8.05 9.18
N ARG A 414 25.75 -9.12 8.37
CA ARG A 414 26.33 -10.46 8.55
C ARG A 414 26.05 -11.12 9.90
N LYS A 415 24.94 -10.74 10.57
CA LYS A 415 24.49 -11.31 11.84
C LYS A 415 23.55 -12.49 11.61
N TRP A 416 24.08 -13.61 11.11
CA TRP A 416 23.29 -14.76 10.68
C TRP A 416 22.50 -15.46 11.80
N GLU A 417 23.01 -15.44 13.02
CA GLU A 417 22.28 -15.94 14.19
C GLU A 417 20.97 -15.16 14.40
N SER A 418 21.03 -13.82 14.33
CA SER A 418 19.86 -12.95 14.41
C SER A 418 18.90 -13.18 13.22
N VAL A 419 19.43 -13.39 12.01
CA VAL A 419 18.62 -13.76 10.83
C VAL A 419 17.84 -15.05 11.08
N ASN A 420 18.49 -16.07 11.61
CA ASN A 420 17.87 -17.36 11.90
C ASN A 420 16.84 -17.25 13.02
N TYR A 421 17.12 -16.45 14.06
CA TYR A 421 16.17 -16.15 15.12
C TYR A 421 14.89 -15.49 14.58
N ILE A 422 15.02 -14.41 13.79
CA ILE A 422 13.87 -13.72 13.20
C ILE A 422 13.07 -14.65 12.28
N ARG A 423 13.74 -15.41 11.41
CA ARG A 423 13.07 -16.39 10.52
C ARG A 423 12.41 -17.53 11.31
N GLY A 424 13.00 -17.94 12.42
CA GLY A 424 12.41 -18.91 13.35
C GLY A 424 11.13 -18.37 14.00
N LEU A 425 11.17 -17.12 14.48
CA LEU A 425 10.02 -16.41 15.05
C LEU A 425 8.87 -16.30 14.03
N MET A 426 9.20 -15.98 12.76
CA MET A 426 8.21 -15.94 11.68
C MET A 426 7.50 -17.30 11.49
N ARG A 427 8.25 -18.40 11.51
CA ARG A 427 7.69 -19.76 11.36
C ARG A 427 6.80 -20.14 12.54
N MET A 428 7.26 -19.86 13.76
CA MET A 428 6.52 -20.11 15.00
C MET A 428 5.16 -19.39 15.02
N GLN A 429 5.10 -18.18 14.46
CA GLN A 429 3.87 -17.39 14.36
C GLN A 429 3.03 -17.71 13.12
N GLY A 430 3.42 -18.69 12.31
CA GLY A 430 2.71 -19.05 11.07
C GLY A 430 2.75 -17.97 9.98
N MET A 431 3.65 -16.99 10.08
CA MET A 431 3.75 -15.89 9.12
C MET A 431 4.29 -16.39 7.79
N LYS A 432 3.58 -16.06 6.71
CA LYS A 432 4.00 -16.38 5.33
C LYS A 432 4.58 -15.13 4.68
N LYS A 433 5.80 -15.25 4.17
CA LYS A 433 6.40 -14.23 3.30
C LYS A 433 5.72 -14.28 1.94
N ILE A 434 5.28 -13.13 1.41
CA ILE A 434 4.87 -13.00 0.01
C ILE A 434 6.15 -13.14 -0.86
N PRO A 435 6.25 -14.17 -1.72
CA PRO A 435 7.39 -14.30 -2.60
C PRO A 435 7.41 -13.18 -3.65
N GLY A 436 8.61 -12.77 -4.05
CA GLY A 436 8.77 -11.87 -5.19
C GLY A 436 8.45 -12.60 -6.48
N TYR A 437 7.60 -12.01 -7.30
CA TYR A 437 7.25 -12.51 -8.63
C TYR A 437 7.21 -11.39 -9.66
N SER A 438 7.40 -11.79 -10.91
CA SER A 438 7.31 -10.92 -12.08
C SER A 438 6.23 -11.43 -13.01
N LEU A 439 5.37 -10.52 -13.48
CA LEU A 439 4.30 -10.78 -14.42
C LEU A 439 4.68 -10.25 -15.80
N ILE A 440 4.35 -11.00 -16.83
CA ILE A 440 4.49 -10.56 -18.22
C ILE A 440 3.27 -11.00 -19.03
N GLU A 441 2.74 -10.09 -19.86
CA GLU A 441 1.63 -10.37 -20.76
C GLU A 441 2.19 -10.75 -22.14
N ALA A 442 1.86 -11.95 -22.63
CA ALA A 442 2.18 -12.41 -23.97
C ALA A 442 0.90 -12.90 -24.65
N GLY A 443 0.52 -12.26 -25.77
CA GLY A 443 -0.75 -12.50 -26.43
C GLY A 443 -1.94 -12.07 -25.55
N ASN A 444 -2.82 -13.01 -25.19
CA ASN A 444 -3.97 -12.79 -24.29
C ASN A 444 -3.80 -13.51 -22.93
N LYS A 445 -2.57 -13.93 -22.58
CA LYS A 445 -2.27 -14.64 -21.33
C LYS A 445 -1.25 -13.86 -20.51
N VAL A 446 -1.43 -13.89 -19.19
CA VAL A 446 -0.48 -13.36 -18.21
C VAL A 446 0.31 -14.53 -17.64
N TYR A 447 1.63 -14.40 -17.64
CA TYR A 447 2.57 -15.39 -17.12
C TYR A 447 3.21 -14.84 -15.85
N THR A 448 3.35 -15.71 -14.85
CA THR A 448 3.95 -15.38 -13.55
C THR A 448 5.24 -16.16 -13.37
N PHE A 449 6.32 -15.47 -13.02
CA PHE A 449 7.61 -16.08 -12.74
C PHE A 449 8.02 -15.80 -11.30
N PHE A 450 8.42 -16.85 -10.59
CA PHE A 450 9.04 -16.74 -9.27
C PHE A 450 10.56 -16.90 -9.37
N ALA A 451 11.29 -16.46 -8.35
CA ALA A 451 12.74 -16.65 -8.34
C ALA A 451 13.09 -18.16 -8.33
N SER A 452 13.99 -18.56 -9.22
CA SER A 452 14.41 -19.95 -9.44
C SER A 452 13.27 -20.90 -9.85
N ASP A 453 12.22 -20.38 -10.46
CA ASP A 453 11.11 -21.17 -11.00
C ASP A 453 11.53 -21.89 -12.29
N ASP A 454 11.48 -23.22 -12.26
CA ASP A 454 11.76 -24.13 -13.38
C ASP A 454 10.49 -24.86 -13.86
N SER A 455 9.31 -24.48 -13.36
CA SER A 455 8.04 -25.15 -13.66
C SER A 455 7.42 -24.77 -15.00
N HIS A 456 7.94 -23.74 -15.67
CA HIS A 456 7.40 -23.25 -16.93
C HIS A 456 7.61 -24.29 -18.06
N PRO A 457 6.60 -24.59 -18.91
CA PRO A 457 6.72 -25.60 -19.96
C PRO A 457 7.89 -25.37 -20.93
N ASN A 458 8.22 -24.12 -21.22
CA ASN A 458 9.35 -23.73 -22.08
C ASN A 458 10.63 -23.41 -21.28
N TRP A 459 10.80 -24.00 -20.10
CA TRP A 459 11.94 -23.70 -19.21
C TRP A 459 13.29 -23.89 -19.90
N ALA A 460 13.46 -24.96 -20.70
CA ALA A 460 14.72 -25.24 -21.39
C ALA A 460 15.15 -24.07 -22.31
N ASP A 461 14.20 -23.51 -23.08
CA ASP A 461 14.47 -22.37 -23.97
C ASP A 461 14.76 -21.09 -23.18
N ILE A 462 14.00 -20.84 -22.10
CA ILE A 462 14.20 -19.69 -21.20
C ILE A 462 15.59 -19.76 -20.58
N TYR A 463 15.98 -20.92 -20.05
CA TYR A 463 17.26 -21.15 -19.42
C TYR A 463 18.42 -20.95 -20.41
N GLN A 464 18.32 -21.52 -21.61
CA GLN A 464 19.34 -21.36 -22.64
C GLN A 464 19.51 -19.90 -23.06
N LEU A 465 18.41 -19.16 -23.21
CA LEU A 465 18.49 -17.73 -23.53
C LEU A 465 19.12 -16.92 -22.38
N LEU A 466 18.85 -17.27 -21.12
CA LEU A 466 19.47 -16.61 -19.98
C LEU A 466 20.99 -16.83 -19.93
N GLU A 467 21.47 -18.04 -20.23
CA GLU A 467 22.91 -18.30 -20.31
C GLU A 467 23.56 -17.53 -21.47
N ASN A 468 22.89 -17.43 -22.62
CA ASN A 468 23.39 -16.62 -23.74
C ASN A 468 23.47 -15.13 -23.38
N LEU A 469 22.37 -14.58 -22.82
CA LEU A 469 22.33 -13.20 -22.37
C LEU A 469 23.38 -12.92 -21.31
N ARG A 470 23.65 -13.88 -20.42
CA ARG A 470 24.70 -13.77 -19.40
C ARG A 470 26.07 -13.52 -20.01
N LEU A 471 26.46 -14.35 -20.97
CA LEU A 471 27.75 -14.21 -21.64
C LEU A 471 27.85 -12.88 -22.39
N GLU A 472 26.76 -12.44 -23.04
CA GLU A 472 26.72 -11.18 -23.77
C GLU A 472 26.83 -9.96 -22.85
N VAL A 473 26.09 -9.92 -21.72
CA VAL A 473 26.19 -8.79 -20.78
C VAL A 473 27.56 -8.75 -20.11
N GLU A 474 28.13 -9.89 -19.74
CA GLU A 474 29.48 -9.97 -19.15
C GLU A 474 30.55 -9.46 -20.14
N THR A 475 30.37 -9.72 -21.44
CA THR A 475 31.25 -9.19 -22.51
C THR A 475 31.14 -7.67 -22.67
N GLU A 476 29.95 -7.09 -22.46
CA GLU A 476 29.72 -5.64 -22.44
C GLU A 476 30.20 -4.96 -21.15
N GLY A 477 30.79 -5.69 -20.20
CA GLY A 477 31.33 -5.16 -18.95
C GLY A 477 30.36 -5.12 -17.79
N TYR A 478 29.23 -5.84 -17.85
CA TYR A 478 28.36 -6.02 -16.69
C TYR A 478 29.08 -6.79 -15.57
N ILE A 479 29.08 -6.20 -14.37
CA ILE A 479 29.59 -6.84 -13.15
C ILE A 479 28.39 -7.13 -12.22
N PRO A 480 28.15 -8.39 -11.85
CA PRO A 480 27.07 -8.74 -10.92
C PRO A 480 27.24 -8.10 -9.54
N ASP A 481 26.21 -7.42 -9.04
CA ASP A 481 26.18 -6.92 -7.65
C ASP A 481 25.60 -7.99 -6.72
N THR A 482 26.50 -8.80 -6.15
CA THR A 482 26.16 -9.91 -5.25
C THR A 482 25.66 -9.47 -3.88
N SER A 483 25.76 -8.17 -3.55
CA SER A 483 25.18 -7.63 -2.31
C SER A 483 23.65 -7.72 -2.29
N CYS A 484 23.02 -7.86 -3.47
CA CYS A 484 21.58 -8.12 -3.60
C CYS A 484 21.15 -9.51 -3.10
N VAL A 485 22.08 -10.46 -2.91
CA VAL A 485 21.77 -11.82 -2.43
C VAL A 485 22.04 -11.93 -0.93
N LEU A 486 20.98 -11.77 -0.14
CA LEU A 486 21.01 -11.84 1.33
C LEU A 486 20.93 -13.29 1.86
N ARG A 487 21.82 -14.15 1.36
CA ARG A 487 21.99 -15.54 1.78
C ARG A 487 23.45 -15.84 2.14
N ASP A 488 23.64 -16.67 3.15
CA ASP A 488 24.96 -17.12 3.60
C ASP A 488 25.47 -18.23 2.68
N VAL A 489 25.94 -17.83 1.50
CA VAL A 489 26.52 -18.72 0.48
C VAL A 489 27.76 -18.08 -0.11
N ASN A 490 28.63 -18.90 -0.69
CA ASN A 490 29.84 -18.43 -1.36
C ASN A 490 29.50 -17.58 -2.61
N GLU A 491 30.49 -16.85 -3.09
CA GLU A 491 30.25 -15.81 -4.10
C GLU A 491 29.80 -16.33 -5.47
N PRO A 492 30.36 -17.43 -6.00
CA PRO A 492 29.84 -18.06 -7.23
C PRO A 492 28.37 -18.47 -7.12
N MET A 493 27.93 -18.94 -5.95
CA MET A 493 26.54 -19.30 -5.73
C MET A 493 25.62 -18.07 -5.67
N LYS A 494 26.09 -16.91 -5.16
CA LYS A 494 25.30 -15.67 -5.23
C LYS A 494 25.10 -15.22 -6.67
N VAL A 495 26.15 -15.25 -7.50
CA VAL A 495 26.03 -14.94 -8.93
C VAL A 495 25.01 -15.86 -9.61
N LYS A 496 25.05 -17.17 -9.33
CA LYS A 496 24.05 -18.12 -9.83
C LYS A 496 22.62 -17.76 -9.40
N LEU A 497 22.43 -17.34 -8.14
CA LEU A 497 21.13 -16.93 -7.62
C LEU A 497 20.59 -15.65 -8.26
N LEU A 498 21.45 -14.68 -8.59
CA LEU A 498 21.06 -13.46 -9.32
C LEU A 498 20.42 -13.80 -10.66
N TRP A 499 21.00 -14.75 -11.40
CA TRP A 499 20.45 -15.23 -12.68
C TRP A 499 19.13 -15.99 -12.54
N GLY A 500 18.78 -16.42 -11.33
CA GLY A 500 17.48 -16.98 -11.01
C GLY A 500 16.42 -15.95 -10.61
N HIS A 501 16.70 -14.64 -10.63
CA HIS A 501 15.68 -13.64 -10.27
C HIS A 501 14.50 -13.64 -11.24
N SER A 502 13.28 -13.47 -10.69
CA SER A 502 12.01 -13.53 -11.44
C SER A 502 11.97 -12.59 -12.66
N GLU A 503 12.60 -11.42 -12.54
CA GLU A 503 12.64 -10.41 -13.59
C GLU A 503 13.39 -10.93 -14.81
N ARG A 504 14.51 -11.63 -14.60
CA ARG A 504 15.33 -12.17 -15.68
C ARG A 504 14.58 -13.29 -16.41
N LEU A 505 13.91 -14.17 -15.67
CA LEU A 505 13.05 -15.20 -16.24
C LEU A 505 11.94 -14.58 -17.12
N ALA A 506 11.28 -13.53 -16.62
CA ALA A 506 10.24 -12.82 -17.35
C ALA A 506 10.79 -12.09 -18.59
N ILE A 507 12.00 -11.50 -18.52
CA ILE A 507 12.67 -10.88 -19.67
C ILE A 507 12.97 -11.93 -20.75
N ALA A 508 13.58 -13.06 -20.37
CA ALA A 508 13.91 -14.14 -21.30
C ALA A 508 12.65 -14.72 -21.96
N PHE A 509 11.60 -15.01 -21.17
CA PHE A 509 10.32 -15.43 -21.72
C PHE A 509 9.71 -14.38 -22.67
N GLY A 510 9.78 -13.09 -22.31
CA GLY A 510 9.32 -11.99 -23.13
C GLY A 510 10.04 -11.92 -24.48
N LEU A 511 11.36 -12.08 -24.48
CA LEU A 511 12.17 -12.11 -25.69
C LEU A 511 11.82 -13.27 -26.60
N LEU A 512 11.53 -14.45 -26.04
CA LEU A 512 11.12 -15.64 -26.80
C LEU A 512 9.69 -15.56 -27.34
N SER A 513 8.78 -14.94 -26.58
CA SER A 513 7.32 -15.07 -26.82
C SER A 513 6.71 -13.85 -27.52
N THR A 514 7.48 -12.80 -27.77
CA THR A 514 6.98 -11.56 -28.38
C THR A 514 7.80 -11.14 -29.61
N PRO A 515 7.17 -10.51 -30.62
CA PRO A 515 7.83 -10.18 -31.87
C PRO A 515 9.11 -9.35 -31.71
N TYR A 516 10.05 -9.50 -32.64
CA TYR A 516 11.27 -8.70 -32.67
C TYR A 516 10.94 -7.19 -32.68
N GLY A 517 11.70 -6.40 -31.90
CA GLY A 517 11.48 -4.96 -31.75
C GLY A 517 10.27 -4.56 -30.89
N SER A 518 9.40 -5.48 -30.47
CA SER A 518 8.25 -5.10 -29.64
C SER A 518 8.68 -4.73 -28.21
N LEU A 519 7.93 -3.82 -27.59
CA LEU A 519 8.11 -3.45 -26.18
C LEU A 519 7.87 -4.66 -25.26
N ILE A 520 8.79 -4.92 -24.33
CA ILE A 520 8.60 -5.89 -23.25
C ILE A 520 8.19 -5.14 -21.99
N ARG A 521 7.04 -5.50 -21.42
CA ARG A 521 6.55 -4.93 -20.17
C ARG A 521 6.44 -6.00 -19.11
N ILE A 522 7.14 -5.77 -18.00
CA ILE A 522 7.16 -6.66 -16.85
C ILE A 522 6.66 -5.90 -15.64
N THR A 523 5.83 -6.55 -14.86
CA THR A 523 5.29 -6.00 -13.61
C THR A 523 5.81 -6.81 -12.44
N LYS A 524 6.50 -6.17 -11.50
CA LYS A 524 6.99 -6.81 -10.28
C LYS A 524 6.13 -6.45 -9.08
N ASN A 525 5.85 -7.41 -8.20
CA ASN A 525 5.11 -7.16 -6.96
C ASN A 525 5.94 -6.55 -5.82
N LEU A 526 7.27 -6.62 -5.94
CA LEU A 526 8.24 -6.07 -4.98
C LEU A 526 9.21 -5.12 -5.70
N ARG A 527 10.01 -4.36 -4.94
CA ARG A 527 11.06 -3.52 -5.51
C ARG A 527 12.06 -4.34 -6.33
N VAL A 528 12.42 -3.85 -7.52
CA VAL A 528 13.49 -4.42 -8.35
C VAL A 528 14.82 -4.19 -7.63
N CYS A 529 15.67 -5.22 -7.52
CA CYS A 529 16.99 -5.03 -6.90
C CYS A 529 17.92 -4.23 -7.83
N VAL A 530 18.94 -3.58 -7.26
CA VAL A 530 19.88 -2.72 -8.01
C VAL A 530 20.54 -3.48 -9.16
N ASP A 531 20.91 -4.73 -8.90
CA ASP A 531 21.51 -5.60 -9.91
C ASP A 531 20.55 -5.94 -11.08
N CYS A 532 19.28 -6.27 -10.79
CA CYS A 532 18.27 -6.50 -11.83
C CYS A 532 17.98 -5.23 -12.64
N HIS A 533 17.97 -4.06 -12.00
CA HIS A 533 17.84 -2.78 -12.68
C HIS A 533 19.00 -2.55 -13.66
N ASN A 534 20.24 -2.77 -13.20
CA ASN A 534 21.43 -2.57 -14.01
C ASN A 534 21.50 -3.56 -15.19
N VAL A 535 21.31 -4.86 -14.95
CA VAL A 535 21.37 -5.88 -16.01
C VAL A 535 20.26 -5.67 -17.05
N THR A 536 19.08 -5.18 -16.65
CA THR A 536 17.98 -4.90 -17.59
C THR A 536 18.39 -3.84 -18.62
N LYS A 537 19.19 -2.84 -18.24
CA LYS A 537 19.73 -1.83 -19.17
C LYS A 537 20.68 -2.45 -20.19
N TYR A 538 21.60 -3.30 -19.73
CA TYR A 538 22.50 -4.04 -20.63
C TYR A 538 21.70 -4.93 -21.60
N ILE A 539 20.74 -5.71 -21.09
CA ILE A 539 19.91 -6.57 -21.94
C ILE A 539 19.13 -5.74 -22.96
N SER A 540 18.50 -4.63 -22.54
CA SER A 540 17.74 -3.74 -23.42
C SER A 540 18.60 -3.16 -24.55
N LYS A 541 19.85 -2.77 -24.25
CA LYS A 541 20.84 -2.32 -25.24
C LYS A 541 21.24 -3.43 -26.21
N ILE A 542 21.59 -4.60 -25.69
CA ILE A 542 22.09 -5.75 -26.48
C ILE A 542 21.02 -6.25 -27.46
N VAL A 543 19.81 -6.50 -26.96
CA VAL A 543 18.72 -7.04 -27.78
C VAL A 543 18.03 -5.95 -28.62
N GLN A 544 18.42 -4.68 -28.45
CA GLN A 544 17.85 -3.52 -29.11
C GLN A 544 16.32 -3.42 -28.96
N ARG A 545 15.81 -3.70 -27.75
CA ARG A 545 14.38 -3.61 -27.44
C ARG A 545 14.16 -2.81 -26.18
N GLU A 546 13.11 -1.99 -26.19
CA GLU A 546 12.64 -1.32 -24.98
C GLU A 546 12.11 -2.36 -23.98
N ILE A 547 12.65 -2.34 -22.76
CA ILE A 547 12.21 -3.17 -21.65
C ILE A 547 11.79 -2.24 -20.51
N ILE A 548 10.55 -2.36 -20.09
CA ILE A 548 9.99 -1.63 -18.95
C ILE A 548 9.71 -2.62 -17.84
N VAL A 549 10.31 -2.39 -16.68
CA VAL A 549 9.98 -3.09 -15.45
C VAL A 549 9.30 -2.10 -14.51
N SER A 550 7.99 -2.28 -14.31
CA SER A 550 7.18 -1.47 -13.40
C SER A 550 6.88 -2.22 -12.11
N ILE A 551 6.81 -1.52 -10.99
CA ILE A 551 6.35 -2.10 -9.72
C ILE A 551 4.84 -1.91 -9.63
N THR A 552 4.09 -2.99 -9.41
CA THR A 552 2.72 -2.90 -8.91
C THR A 552 2.78 -3.02 -7.41
N LEU A 553 2.67 -1.88 -6.72
CA LEU A 553 2.29 -1.92 -5.33
C LEU A 553 0.81 -2.30 -5.29
N LEU A 554 0.53 -3.53 -4.84
CA LEU A 554 -0.81 -3.90 -4.40
C LEU A 554 -1.27 -3.01 -3.22
N ILE A 555 -0.35 -2.24 -2.61
CA ILE A 555 -0.59 -1.39 -1.45
C ILE A 555 0.17 -0.05 -1.64
N GLY A 556 -0.52 1.00 -2.11
CA GLY A 556 -0.12 2.41 -1.92
C GLY A 556 0.97 3.02 -2.83
N ASN A 557 0.55 3.85 -3.79
CA ASN A 557 1.16 5.14 -4.20
C ASN A 557 2.67 5.33 -4.49
N ALA A 558 3.45 4.31 -4.83
CA ALA A 558 4.75 4.52 -5.47
C ALA A 558 4.97 3.59 -6.66
N HIS A 559 4.59 4.05 -7.86
CA HIS A 559 5.13 3.49 -9.09
C HIS A 559 6.47 4.18 -9.34
N VAL A 560 7.55 3.41 -9.41
CA VAL A 560 8.79 3.84 -10.05
C VAL A 560 8.88 3.03 -11.33
N MET A 561 8.85 3.70 -12.47
CA MET A 561 9.09 3.05 -13.77
C MET A 561 10.58 3.11 -14.10
N ILE A 562 11.13 1.94 -14.41
CA ILE A 562 12.49 1.80 -14.91
C ILE A 562 12.38 1.69 -16.43
N THR A 563 12.86 2.72 -17.15
CA THR A 563 13.03 2.68 -18.60
C THR A 563 14.48 2.32 -18.94
N GLY A 564 14.68 1.27 -19.73
CA GLY A 564 16.03 0.81 -20.11
C GLY A 564 16.81 1.73 -21.06
N ASN A 565 16.26 2.86 -21.54
CA ASN A 565 16.85 3.59 -22.67
C ASN A 565 16.48 5.09 -22.73
N GLU A 566 17.04 5.93 -21.85
CA GLU A 566 16.94 7.40 -22.03
C GLU A 566 17.74 7.89 -23.26
N ASP A 567 18.82 7.20 -23.63
CA ASP A 567 19.70 7.61 -24.75
C ASP A 567 19.10 7.31 -26.14
N LEU A 568 18.35 6.22 -26.30
CA LEU A 568 17.75 5.88 -27.61
C LEU A 568 16.57 6.80 -27.95
N LEU A 569 15.81 7.28 -26.95
CA LEU A 569 14.78 8.32 -27.16
C LEU A 569 15.40 9.62 -27.67
N ARG A 570 16.56 10.03 -27.15
CA ARG A 570 17.31 11.19 -27.68
C ARG A 570 17.84 10.94 -29.08
N THR A 571 18.32 9.72 -29.36
CA THR A 571 18.92 9.39 -30.66
C THR A 571 17.88 9.24 -31.77
N MET A 572 16.68 8.72 -31.46
CA MET A 572 15.54 8.71 -32.39
C MET A 572 14.88 10.07 -32.57
N MET A 573 15.08 11.03 -31.66
CA MET A 573 14.63 12.42 -31.85
C MET A 573 15.59 13.25 -32.72
N HIS A 574 16.83 12.79 -32.93
CA HIS A 574 17.79 13.43 -33.83
C HIS A 574 17.86 12.79 -35.23
N ARG A 575 17.05 11.77 -35.51
CA ARG A 575 16.84 11.20 -36.85
C ARG A 575 15.40 11.43 -37.27
#